data_AF-A0A448ZN37-F1
#
_entry.id   AF-A0A448ZN37-F1
#
_cell.length_a   1.000
_cell.length_b   1.000
_cell.length_c   1.000
_cell.angle_alpha   90.00
_cell.angle_beta   90.00
_cell.angle_gamma   90.00
#
_symmetry.space_group_name_H-M   'P 1'
#
loop_
_entity.id
_entity.type
_entity.pdbx_description
1 polymer ?
#
loop_
_entity_poly.entity_id
_entity_poly.type
_entity_poly.pdbx_seq_one_letter_code
_entity_poly.pdbx_strand_id
1 'polypeptide(L)'
;MFLTQRAIQSFIFLTSQLRDPETCYWVEQFTEPNLVRLDTKQSFSLGDTLPNLSDISSGKSDWRPNADGDDPKDDEDEEERRTLLLLKYHGLAAMDTVRFPTWESYFEEMLEQPTDKWIIASDQSHIPDYTWEIDPSSLCSRILSVREQLSREFASDLQAVSNMGGQTLDWYWDRLRQSREDERREEGQQTEGKNSGENEDNPFVDPTSLRGSRQNLLFLEINVDRPELDHKPSPLRRGNFDLLVLLATEEAIQRVLNRWQSKKSVGDLDGSEFVSYEFLEDFYKERQHLFQGPLPSYGKADDILEELLSSALSFKGDGEVINPTKIAEVVLRERERVALDWKDIALDSPQDHMKIQKLRLSRMMMGNDNNGNGQQGESSRGESSSNVGYHDPGPGAFE
;
A
#
# COMPACT_ATOMS: atom_id res chain seq x y z
N MET A 1 11.59 -2.68 0.62
CA MET A 1 10.83 -1.54 1.16
C MET A 1 9.31 -1.68 1.00
N PHE A 2 8.78 -1.86 -0.22
CA PHE A 2 7.33 -1.92 -0.46
C PHE A 2 6.56 -2.89 0.46
N LEU A 3 7.02 -4.14 0.58
CA LEU A 3 6.42 -5.14 1.46
C LEU A 3 6.35 -4.68 2.93
N THR A 4 7.39 -3.98 3.42
CA THR A 4 7.41 -3.45 4.79
C THR A 4 6.40 -2.33 4.98
N GLN A 5 6.30 -1.39 4.03
CA GLN A 5 5.28 -0.34 4.07
C GLN A 5 3.87 -0.94 4.17
N ARG A 6 3.58 -1.95 3.35
CA ARG A 6 2.27 -2.61 3.31
C ARG A 6 2.00 -3.44 4.57
N ALA A 7 3.04 -4.02 5.16
CA ALA A 7 2.95 -4.70 6.46
C ALA A 7 2.62 -3.74 7.60
N ILE A 8 3.25 -2.57 7.65
CA ILE A 8 2.97 -1.53 8.64
C ILE A 8 1.52 -1.04 8.48
N GLN A 9 1.09 -0.74 7.26
CA GLN A 9 -0.31 -0.32 6.99
C GLN A 9 -1.33 -1.37 7.40
N SER A 10 -1.07 -2.64 7.07
CA SER A 10 -1.96 -3.74 7.44
C SER A 10 -1.96 -3.97 8.96
N PHE A 11 -0.81 -3.82 9.62
CA PHE A 11 -0.70 -3.88 11.07
C PHE A 11 -1.48 -2.76 11.75
N ILE A 12 -1.34 -1.52 11.28
CA ILE A 12 -2.11 -0.37 11.78
C ILE A 12 -3.60 -0.60 11.56
N PHE A 13 -4.02 -1.10 10.38
CA PHE A 13 -5.43 -1.45 10.14
C PHE A 13 -5.94 -2.46 11.17
N LEU A 14 -5.22 -3.55 11.39
CA LEU A 14 -5.65 -4.59 12.33
C LEU A 14 -5.71 -4.06 13.76
N THR A 15 -4.74 -3.23 14.14
CA THR A 15 -4.66 -2.62 15.47
C THR A 15 -5.78 -1.59 15.69
N SER A 16 -6.18 -0.83 14.67
CA SER A 16 -7.32 0.08 14.75
C SER A 16 -8.66 -0.66 14.89
N GLN A 17 -8.82 -1.84 14.27
CA GLN A 17 -9.98 -2.70 14.49
C GLN A 17 -10.05 -3.25 15.93
N LEU A 18 -8.89 -3.41 16.59
CA LEU A 18 -8.81 -3.78 18.00
C LEU A 18 -9.00 -2.60 18.95
N ARG A 19 -9.26 -1.39 18.43
CA ARG A 19 -9.43 -0.15 19.19
C ARG A 19 -8.22 0.17 20.08
N ASP A 20 -7.03 0.02 19.51
CA ASP A 20 -5.74 0.39 20.12
C ASP A 20 -5.13 1.58 19.35
N PRO A 21 -5.69 2.80 19.52
CA PRO A 21 -5.22 3.99 18.82
C PRO A 21 -3.82 4.43 19.27
N GLU A 22 -3.41 4.11 20.50
CA GLU A 22 -2.12 4.48 21.05
C GLU A 22 -0.97 3.76 20.34
N THR A 23 -1.11 2.45 20.12
CA THR A 23 -0.13 1.71 19.32
C THR A 23 -0.11 2.20 17.87
N CYS A 24 -1.27 2.52 17.30
CA CYS A 24 -1.34 3.06 15.94
C CYS A 24 -0.59 4.40 15.83
N TYR A 25 -0.84 5.31 16.79
CA TYR A 25 -0.17 6.60 16.87
C TYR A 25 1.34 6.44 17.07
N TRP A 26 1.77 5.56 17.98
CA TRP A 26 3.19 5.29 18.21
C TRP A 26 3.89 4.78 16.95
N VAL A 27 3.28 3.82 16.22
CA VAL A 27 3.86 3.28 14.99
C VAL A 27 3.94 4.34 13.90
N GLU A 28 2.92 5.20 13.77
CA GLU A 28 2.93 6.27 12.79
C GLU A 28 3.97 7.35 13.12
N GLN A 29 4.07 7.77 14.39
CA GLN A 29 5.11 8.68 14.88
C GLN A 29 6.51 8.10 14.70
N PHE A 30 6.70 6.81 14.98
CA PHE A 30 7.99 6.16 14.73
C PHE A 30 8.33 6.13 13.23
N THR A 31 7.33 5.89 12.38
CA THR A 31 7.54 5.74 10.92
C THR A 31 7.77 7.07 10.22
N GLU A 32 7.23 8.18 10.73
CA GLU A 32 7.29 9.52 10.13
C GLU A 32 7.05 9.48 8.61
N PRO A 33 5.86 9.06 8.15
CA PRO A 33 5.66 8.80 6.73
C PRO A 33 5.89 10.06 5.89
N ASN A 34 6.59 9.91 4.76
CA ASN A 34 6.86 11.01 3.85
C ASN A 34 5.63 11.30 3.00
N LEU A 35 4.71 12.07 3.60
CA LEU A 35 3.43 12.44 3.00
C LEU A 35 3.48 13.81 2.33
N VAL A 36 4.67 14.40 2.16
CA VAL A 36 4.97 15.79 1.71
C VAL A 36 4.37 16.17 0.34
N ARG A 37 3.58 15.29 -0.29
CA ARG A 37 2.83 15.57 -1.52
C ARG A 37 1.30 15.63 -1.39
N LEU A 38 0.72 15.36 -0.21
CA LEU A 38 -0.75 15.45 -0.04
C LEU A 38 -1.29 16.89 0.01
N ASP A 39 -0.44 17.89 0.30
CA ASP A 39 -0.85 19.32 0.40
C ASP A 39 -1.04 20.02 -0.95
N THR A 40 -0.91 19.31 -2.09
CA THR A 40 -1.11 19.92 -3.41
C THR A 40 -2.59 19.85 -3.82
N LYS A 41 -3.42 20.71 -3.24
CA LYS A 41 -4.70 21.22 -3.80
C LYS A 41 -5.63 20.17 -4.46
N GLN A 42 -6.07 19.16 -3.70
CA GLN A 42 -7.40 18.57 -3.94
C GLN A 42 -8.33 18.98 -2.79
N SER A 43 -8.73 20.24 -2.83
CA SER A 43 -10.00 20.65 -2.24
C SER A 43 -11.12 19.92 -2.98
N PHE A 44 -11.50 18.74 -2.48
CA PHE A 44 -12.82 18.20 -2.76
C PHE A 44 -13.82 19.18 -2.13
N SER A 45 -14.49 19.97 -2.97
CA SER A 45 -15.62 20.77 -2.52
C SER A 45 -16.79 19.82 -2.22
N LEU A 46 -16.95 19.44 -0.96
CA LEU A 46 -18.29 19.34 -0.40
C LEU A 46 -18.69 20.73 0.09
N GLY A 47 -19.92 21.13 -0.22
CA GLY A 47 -20.39 22.50 -0.18
C GLY A 47 -20.30 23.20 1.18
N ASP A 48 -20.04 24.50 1.04
CA ASP A 48 -20.44 25.65 1.87
C ASP A 48 -19.78 25.93 3.23
N THR A 49 -18.94 26.98 3.16
CA THR A 49 -18.63 28.04 4.14
C THR A 49 -17.74 27.69 5.34
N LEU A 50 -16.42 27.91 5.20
CA LEU A 50 -15.52 28.44 6.26
C LEU A 50 -14.23 29.07 5.62
N PRO A 51 -13.50 29.96 6.34
CA PRO A 51 -12.68 31.00 5.74
C PRO A 51 -11.22 30.63 5.44
N ASN A 52 -10.64 31.46 4.59
CA ASN A 52 -9.34 31.41 3.93
C ASN A 52 -8.14 31.21 4.89
N LEU A 53 -7.40 30.10 4.73
CA LEU A 53 -6.19 29.73 5.47
C LEU A 53 -4.92 30.11 4.70
N SER A 54 -4.61 31.41 4.64
CA SER A 54 -3.34 31.90 4.07
C SER A 54 -2.43 32.63 5.06
N ASP A 55 -2.76 32.66 6.36
CA ASP A 55 -2.01 33.43 7.37
C ASP A 55 -1.65 32.60 8.62
N ILE A 56 -0.91 31.50 8.49
CA ILE A 56 -0.24 30.88 9.64
C ILE A 56 1.16 30.41 9.24
N SER A 57 2.05 31.37 8.99
CA SER A 57 3.50 31.16 8.98
C SER A 57 4.21 32.39 9.53
N SER A 58 3.93 32.73 10.79
CA SER A 58 4.90 33.32 11.74
C SER A 58 4.15 33.81 12.97
N GLY A 59 4.26 33.08 14.08
CA GLY A 59 3.69 33.55 15.33
C GLY A 59 3.89 32.57 16.47
N LYS A 60 5.03 32.67 17.15
CA LYS A 60 5.12 32.31 18.56
C LYS A 60 4.01 33.09 19.28
N SER A 61 2.93 32.41 19.66
CA SER A 61 1.94 32.98 20.56
C SER A 61 2.03 32.27 21.90
N ASP A 62 2.30 33.07 22.93
CA ASP A 62 2.34 32.67 24.32
C ASP A 62 0.96 32.12 24.72
N TRP A 63 0.91 30.83 25.03
CA TRP A 63 -0.27 30.18 25.57
C TRP A 63 -0.59 30.77 26.95
N ARG A 64 -1.73 31.46 27.06
CA ARG A 64 -2.40 31.69 28.35
C ARG A 64 -3.61 30.76 28.42
N PRO A 65 -3.80 30.02 29.53
CA PRO A 65 -4.99 29.20 29.68
C PRO A 65 -6.16 30.13 30.04
N ASN A 66 -7.11 30.27 29.11
CA ASN A 66 -8.45 30.69 29.49
C ASN A 66 -9.19 29.43 29.90
N ALA A 67 -9.37 29.27 31.21
CA ALA A 67 -10.43 28.44 31.76
C ALA A 67 -11.74 29.14 31.45
N ASP A 68 -12.54 28.60 30.53
CA ASP A 68 -14.01 28.59 30.55
C ASP A 68 -14.54 28.26 29.13
N GLY A 69 -14.86 26.99 28.92
CA GLY A 69 -15.70 26.52 27.81
C GLY A 69 -15.04 25.50 26.90
N ASP A 70 -15.09 24.22 27.30
CA ASP A 70 -14.88 23.08 26.40
C ASP A 70 -15.96 23.13 25.30
N ASP A 71 -15.59 23.58 24.09
CA ASP A 71 -16.43 23.46 22.90
C ASP A 71 -16.22 22.03 22.36
N PRO A 72 -17.24 21.16 22.35
CA PRO A 72 -17.12 19.76 21.92
C PRO A 72 -16.70 19.56 20.46
N LYS A 73 -16.47 20.63 19.70
CA LYS A 73 -15.85 20.60 18.37
C LYS A 73 -14.34 20.37 18.41
N ASP A 74 -13.65 20.79 19.47
CA ASP A 74 -12.19 20.65 19.56
C ASP A 74 -11.78 19.17 19.71
N ASP A 75 -12.62 18.34 20.33
CA ASP A 75 -12.38 16.90 20.49
C ASP A 75 -12.58 16.11 19.19
N GLU A 76 -13.59 16.45 18.38
CA GLU A 76 -13.78 15.87 17.04
C GLU A 76 -12.61 16.26 16.12
N ASP A 77 -12.11 17.50 16.20
CA ASP A 77 -10.96 17.97 15.44
C ASP A 77 -9.64 17.31 15.88
N GLU A 78 -9.46 16.98 17.18
CA GLU A 78 -8.29 16.23 17.66
C GLU A 78 -8.35 14.73 17.30
N GLU A 79 -9.52 14.09 17.39
CA GLU A 79 -9.72 12.70 16.96
C GLU A 79 -9.58 12.57 15.43
N GLU A 80 -10.05 13.56 14.67
CA GLU A 80 -9.83 13.66 13.23
C GLU A 80 -8.36 13.99 12.91
N ARG A 81 -7.63 14.74 13.74
CA ARG A 81 -6.16 14.93 13.63
C ARG A 81 -5.36 13.68 13.94
N ARG A 82 -5.87 12.77 14.76
CA ARG A 82 -5.31 11.41 14.93
C ARG A 82 -5.62 10.50 13.74
N THR A 83 -6.21 11.01 12.65
CA THR A 83 -6.44 10.17 11.47
C THR A 83 -5.13 9.64 10.94
N LEU A 84 -5.00 8.32 11.04
CA LEU A 84 -3.86 7.53 10.62
C LEU A 84 -3.60 7.76 9.13
N LEU A 85 -2.71 8.70 8.83
CA LEU A 85 -2.44 9.18 7.49
C LEU A 85 -1.89 8.05 6.63
N LEU A 86 -1.07 7.18 7.23
CA LEU A 86 -0.58 5.98 6.58
C LEU A 86 -1.72 5.06 6.11
N LEU A 87 -2.84 5.00 6.85
CA LEU A 87 -3.98 4.16 6.49
C LEU A 87 -4.77 4.74 5.31
N LYS A 88 -4.84 6.06 5.20
CA LYS A 88 -5.46 6.78 4.06
C LYS A 88 -4.59 6.72 2.79
N TYR A 89 -3.30 6.37 2.92
CA TYR A 89 -2.35 6.41 1.81
C TYR A 89 -2.37 5.14 0.93
N HIS A 90 -2.89 5.28 -0.29
CA HIS A 90 -2.75 4.29 -1.37
C HIS A 90 -1.65 4.74 -2.33
N GLY A 91 -0.48 4.10 -2.36
CA GLY A 91 0.65 4.60 -3.18
C GLY A 91 2.02 4.00 -2.87
N LEU A 92 3.03 4.49 -3.57
CA LEU A 92 4.40 3.96 -3.60
C LEU A 92 5.40 5.04 -3.16
N ALA A 93 5.49 5.30 -1.85
CA ALA A 93 6.52 6.12 -1.17
C ALA A 93 6.03 6.67 0.19
N ALA A 94 5.30 5.88 0.98
CA ALA A 94 4.93 6.35 2.32
C ALA A 94 6.10 6.27 3.29
N MET A 95 6.98 5.28 3.11
CA MET A 95 8.19 5.10 3.91
C MET A 95 9.25 6.12 3.48
N ASP A 96 9.85 6.81 4.44
CA ASP A 96 11.04 7.63 4.19
C ASP A 96 12.26 6.73 3.95
N THR A 97 12.65 6.59 2.69
CA THR A 97 13.83 5.80 2.29
C THR A 97 15.17 6.50 2.59
N VAL A 98 15.15 7.79 2.95
CA VAL A 98 16.36 8.49 3.43
C VAL A 98 16.61 8.11 4.88
N ARG A 99 15.56 8.10 5.71
CA ARG A 99 15.63 7.66 7.10
C ARG A 99 15.82 6.15 7.22
N PHE A 100 15.09 5.37 6.43
CA PHE A 100 15.17 3.91 6.41
C PHE A 100 15.65 3.41 5.04
N PRO A 101 16.99 3.38 4.78
CA PRO A 101 17.53 2.98 3.48
C PRO A 101 17.21 1.54 3.10
N THR A 102 17.06 0.67 4.09
CA THR A 102 16.71 -0.73 3.88
C THR A 102 15.50 -1.11 4.73
N TRP A 103 14.91 -2.26 4.43
CA TRP A 103 13.75 -2.70 5.19
C TRP A 103 14.15 -3.20 6.58
N GLU A 104 15.38 -3.70 6.74
CA GLU A 104 15.97 -4.10 8.01
C GLU A 104 16.16 -2.90 8.93
N SER A 105 16.65 -1.77 8.40
CA SER A 105 17.00 -0.61 9.23
C SER A 105 15.81 -0.08 10.03
N TYR A 106 14.60 -0.12 9.44
CA TYR A 106 13.35 0.19 10.14
C TYR A 106 13.16 -0.67 11.40
N PHE A 107 13.37 -1.98 11.30
CA PHE A 107 13.21 -2.90 12.42
C PHE A 107 14.38 -2.86 13.40
N GLU A 108 15.60 -2.63 12.91
CA GLU A 108 16.79 -2.43 13.75
C GLU A 108 16.60 -1.19 14.63
N GLU A 109 16.21 -0.04 14.06
CA GLU A 109 15.89 1.19 14.80
C GLU A 109 14.69 1.03 15.73
N MET A 110 13.65 0.28 15.33
CA MET A 110 12.49 0.00 16.20
C MET A 110 12.91 -0.82 17.41
N LEU A 111 13.77 -1.83 17.21
CA LEU A 111 14.30 -2.63 18.32
C LEU A 111 15.16 -1.79 19.25
N GLU A 112 15.80 -0.72 18.78
CA GLU A 112 16.59 0.19 19.60
C GLU A 112 15.76 1.05 20.56
N GLN A 113 14.50 1.32 20.22
CA GLN A 113 13.60 2.12 21.05
C GLN A 113 13.39 1.50 22.44
N PRO A 114 13.34 2.33 23.51
CA PRO A 114 12.97 1.85 24.83
C PRO A 114 11.48 1.51 24.90
N THR A 115 11.10 0.76 25.94
CA THR A 115 9.68 0.56 26.27
C THR A 115 9.07 1.87 26.74
N ASP A 116 8.00 2.30 26.09
CA ASP A 116 7.31 3.54 26.41
C ASP A 116 6.09 3.26 27.28
N LYS A 117 5.87 4.10 28.31
CA LYS A 117 4.72 4.01 29.21
C LYS A 117 3.92 5.29 29.14
N TRP A 118 2.68 5.18 28.70
CA TRP A 118 1.75 6.30 28.63
C TRP A 118 0.72 6.17 29.75
N ILE A 119 0.36 7.30 30.34
CA ILE A 119 -0.72 7.36 31.33
C ILE A 119 -1.90 8.00 30.60
N ILE A 120 -2.96 7.23 30.40
CA ILE A 120 -4.15 7.70 29.71
C ILE A 120 -5.09 8.17 30.80
N ALA A 121 -5.18 9.50 30.92
CA ALA A 121 -6.05 10.15 31.86
C ALA A 121 -7.50 9.93 31.45
N SER A 122 -8.38 9.69 32.42
CA SER A 122 -9.82 9.71 32.14
C SER A 122 -10.41 11.08 32.47
N ASP A 123 -11.19 11.62 31.54
CA ASP A 123 -11.97 12.84 31.78
C ASP A 123 -13.07 12.63 32.84
N GLN A 124 -13.43 11.36 33.07
CA GLN A 124 -14.43 10.99 34.05
C GLN A 124 -13.76 10.65 35.38
N SER A 125 -14.03 11.46 36.40
CA SER A 125 -13.46 11.33 37.76
C SER A 125 -13.64 9.97 38.45
N HIS A 126 -14.53 9.12 37.95
CA HIS A 126 -14.79 7.78 38.49
C HIS A 126 -14.09 6.66 37.72
N ILE A 127 -13.50 6.96 36.56
CA ILE A 127 -12.70 6.01 35.80
C ILE A 127 -11.23 6.29 36.17
N PRO A 128 -10.50 5.30 36.72
CA PRO A 128 -9.10 5.51 37.05
C PRO A 128 -8.26 5.64 35.78
N ASP A 129 -7.24 6.50 35.84
CA ASP A 129 -6.19 6.55 34.83
C ASP A 129 -5.58 5.15 34.66
N TYR A 130 -5.34 4.75 33.43
CA TYR A 130 -4.72 3.47 33.13
C TYR A 130 -3.36 3.68 32.45
N THR A 131 -2.42 2.79 32.76
CA THR A 131 -1.09 2.81 32.15
C THR A 131 -1.09 1.92 30.92
N TRP A 132 -0.68 2.47 29.79
CA TRP A 132 -0.46 1.76 28.54
C TRP A 132 1.03 1.57 28.32
N GLU A 133 1.48 0.34 28.10
CA GLU A 133 2.89 0.00 27.90
C GLU A 133 3.11 -0.46 26.46
N ILE A 134 3.94 0.29 25.74
CA ILE A 134 4.32 -0.01 24.36
C ILE A 134 5.71 -0.63 24.39
N ASP A 135 5.79 -1.91 24.03
CA ASP A 135 7.04 -2.63 23.83
C ASP A 135 7.40 -2.71 22.34
N PRO A 136 8.39 -1.93 21.86
CA PRO A 136 8.84 -1.96 20.47
C PRO A 136 9.31 -3.35 20.01
N SER A 137 9.84 -4.17 20.93
CA SER A 137 10.29 -5.53 20.59
C SER A 137 9.11 -6.47 20.31
N SER A 138 8.02 -6.33 21.07
CA SER A 138 6.76 -7.02 20.78
C SER A 138 6.13 -6.53 19.48
N LEU A 139 6.12 -5.20 19.23
CA LEU A 139 5.62 -4.61 17.99
C LEU A 139 6.36 -5.13 16.76
N CYS A 140 7.69 -5.13 16.80
CA CYS A 140 8.54 -5.64 15.72
C CYS A 140 8.15 -7.09 15.36
N SER A 141 7.94 -7.96 16.35
CA SER A 141 7.51 -9.33 16.12
C SER A 141 6.13 -9.43 15.45
N ARG A 142 5.18 -8.60 15.89
CA ARG A 142 3.81 -8.59 15.33
C ARG A 142 3.81 -8.08 13.88
N ILE A 143 4.56 -7.01 13.60
CA ILE A 143 4.68 -6.46 12.24
C ILE A 143 5.39 -7.45 11.31
N LEU A 144 6.44 -8.15 11.77
CA LEU A 144 7.10 -9.20 10.98
C LEU A 144 6.15 -10.36 10.66
N SER A 145 5.29 -10.76 11.59
CA SER A 145 4.26 -11.78 11.33
C SER A 145 3.30 -11.34 10.22
N VAL A 146 2.84 -10.09 10.24
CA VAL A 146 2.02 -9.52 9.15
C VAL A 146 2.80 -9.49 7.83
N ARG A 147 4.08 -9.10 7.87
CA ARG A 147 4.97 -9.07 6.71
C ARG A 147 5.14 -10.45 6.08
N GLU A 148 5.24 -11.50 6.90
CA GLU A 148 5.36 -12.89 6.44
C GLU A 148 4.07 -13.37 5.76
N GLN A 149 2.91 -13.07 6.36
CA GLN A 149 1.63 -13.37 5.74
C GLN A 149 1.52 -12.67 4.37
N LEU A 150 1.80 -11.37 4.32
CA LEU A 150 1.74 -10.60 3.08
C LEU A 150 2.72 -11.11 2.02
N SER A 151 3.90 -11.60 2.39
CA SER A 151 4.85 -12.11 1.40
C SER A 151 4.34 -13.38 0.72
N ARG A 152 3.64 -14.26 1.47
CA ARG A 152 2.98 -15.44 0.89
C ARG A 152 1.82 -15.04 -0.03
N GLU A 153 1.00 -14.07 0.39
CA GLU A 153 -0.07 -13.52 -0.45
C GLU A 153 0.51 -12.91 -1.74
N PHE A 154 1.57 -12.11 -1.63
CA PHE A 154 2.25 -11.47 -2.76
C PHE A 154 2.80 -12.51 -3.73
N ALA A 155 3.36 -13.62 -3.26
CA ALA A 155 3.83 -14.68 -4.15
C ALA A 155 2.69 -15.29 -4.99
N SER A 156 1.51 -15.46 -4.41
CA SER A 156 0.31 -15.92 -5.14
C SER A 156 -0.21 -14.84 -6.09
N ASP A 157 -0.26 -13.61 -5.63
CA ASP A 157 -0.75 -12.46 -6.39
C ASP A 157 0.15 -12.17 -7.61
N LEU A 158 1.47 -12.23 -7.43
CA LEU A 158 2.44 -12.09 -8.52
C LEU A 158 2.36 -13.23 -9.54
N GLN A 159 2.00 -14.44 -9.10
CA GLN A 159 1.68 -15.52 -10.03
C GLN A 159 0.42 -15.23 -10.85
N ALA A 160 -0.57 -14.56 -10.27
CA ALA A 160 -1.72 -14.08 -11.04
C ALA A 160 -1.29 -12.99 -12.04
N VAL A 161 -0.49 -12.01 -11.60
CA VAL A 161 0.04 -10.94 -12.47
C VAL A 161 0.82 -11.49 -13.67
N SER A 162 1.62 -12.54 -13.48
CA SER A 162 2.35 -13.17 -14.59
C SER A 162 1.45 -13.94 -15.56
N ASN A 163 0.26 -14.35 -15.14
CA ASN A 163 -0.72 -14.99 -16.02
C ASN A 163 -1.64 -13.97 -16.73
N MET A 164 -1.69 -12.72 -16.25
CA MET A 164 -2.58 -11.68 -16.79
C MET A 164 -2.12 -11.09 -18.13
N GLY A 165 -0.84 -11.18 -18.49
CA GLY A 165 -0.29 -10.51 -19.68
C GLY A 165 -0.99 -10.90 -20.98
N GLY A 166 -1.08 -12.20 -21.26
CA GLY A 166 -1.83 -12.73 -22.41
C GLY A 166 -3.32 -12.36 -22.39
N GLN A 167 -3.97 -12.47 -21.23
CA GLN A 167 -5.39 -12.16 -21.06
C GLN A 167 -5.71 -10.68 -21.35
N THR A 168 -4.82 -9.75 -20.97
CA THR A 168 -4.97 -8.32 -21.26
C THR A 168 -5.01 -8.07 -22.78
N LEU A 169 -4.15 -8.74 -23.55
CA LEU A 169 -4.13 -8.59 -25.02
C LEU A 169 -5.33 -9.26 -25.68
N ASP A 170 -5.69 -10.46 -25.26
CA ASP A 170 -6.86 -11.19 -25.79
C ASP A 170 -8.13 -10.36 -25.61
N TRP A 171 -8.32 -9.81 -24.40
CA TRP A 171 -9.44 -8.91 -24.10
C TRP A 171 -9.44 -7.67 -25.00
N TYR A 172 -8.27 -7.06 -25.25
CA TYR A 172 -8.16 -5.88 -26.12
C TYR A 172 -8.58 -6.21 -27.56
N TRP A 173 -8.15 -7.36 -28.08
CA TRP A 173 -8.54 -7.81 -29.42
C TRP A 173 -10.01 -8.20 -29.51
N ASP A 174 -10.57 -8.82 -28.46
CA ASP A 174 -12.00 -9.12 -28.36
C ASP A 174 -12.82 -7.84 -28.39
N ARG A 175 -12.42 -6.83 -27.61
CA ARG A 175 -13.06 -5.51 -27.61
C ARG A 175 -13.03 -4.86 -28.98
N LEU A 176 -11.87 -4.85 -29.65
CA LEU A 176 -11.76 -4.30 -31.01
C LEU A 176 -12.65 -5.04 -32.02
N ARG A 177 -12.82 -6.35 -31.86
CA ARG A 177 -13.72 -7.15 -32.70
C ARG A 177 -15.18 -6.79 -32.43
N GLN A 178 -15.58 -6.70 -31.17
CA GLN A 178 -16.94 -6.35 -30.76
C GLN A 178 -17.32 -4.95 -31.24
N SER A 179 -16.45 -3.95 -31.05
CA SER A 179 -16.68 -2.57 -31.51
C SER A 179 -16.94 -2.51 -33.02
N ARG A 180 -16.19 -3.27 -33.84
CA ARG A 180 -16.44 -3.35 -35.30
C ARG A 180 -17.74 -4.06 -35.65
N GLU A 181 -18.17 -5.03 -34.86
CA GLU A 181 -19.45 -5.71 -35.06
C GLU A 181 -20.63 -4.80 -34.71
N ASP A 182 -20.50 -4.00 -33.66
CA ASP A 182 -21.53 -3.06 -33.24
C ASP A 182 -21.65 -1.87 -34.21
N GLU A 183 -20.55 -1.31 -34.71
CA GLU A 183 -20.57 -0.31 -35.79
C GLU A 183 -21.34 -0.83 -37.03
N ARG A 184 -21.11 -2.08 -37.42
CA ARG A 184 -21.84 -2.72 -38.54
C ARG A 184 -23.32 -2.92 -38.25
N ARG A 185 -23.69 -3.19 -37.00
CA ARG A 185 -25.10 -3.33 -36.60
C ARG A 185 -25.82 -1.99 -36.63
N GLU A 186 -25.17 -0.92 -36.18
CA GLU A 186 -25.72 0.43 -36.21
C GLU A 186 -25.91 0.93 -37.65
N GLU A 187 -24.94 0.70 -38.53
CA GLU A 187 -25.07 0.99 -39.96
C GLU A 187 -26.23 0.21 -40.61
N GLY A 188 -26.47 -1.03 -40.17
CA GLY A 188 -27.58 -1.86 -40.64
C GLY A 188 -28.95 -1.46 -40.09
N GLN A 189 -29.03 -0.81 -38.91
CA GLN A 189 -30.29 -0.41 -38.27
C GLN A 189 -30.76 1.00 -38.66
N GLN A 190 -29.87 1.88 -39.13
CA GLN A 190 -30.25 3.22 -39.62
C GLN A 190 -31.19 3.20 -40.85
N THR A 191 -31.39 2.06 -41.50
CA THR A 191 -32.29 1.94 -42.66
C THR A 191 -33.73 1.57 -42.34
N GLU A 192 -34.06 1.13 -41.12
CA GLU A 192 -35.44 0.83 -40.71
C GLU A 192 -35.90 1.78 -39.60
N GLY A 193 -36.60 2.83 -40.00
CA GLY A 193 -37.02 3.94 -39.14
C GLY A 193 -37.66 3.51 -37.82
N LYS A 194 -37.08 3.98 -36.71
CA LYS A 194 -37.64 3.79 -35.38
C LYS A 194 -37.60 5.10 -34.58
N ASN A 195 -38.78 5.70 -34.49
CA ASN A 195 -39.18 6.60 -33.40
C ASN A 195 -39.17 5.81 -32.09
N SER A 196 -38.33 6.18 -31.11
CA SER A 196 -38.68 6.06 -29.68
C SER A 196 -37.60 6.62 -28.76
N GLY A 197 -38.00 7.66 -28.01
CA GLY A 197 -37.95 7.65 -26.54
C GLY A 197 -36.58 7.79 -25.90
N GLU A 198 -36.22 9.03 -25.61
CA GLU A 198 -35.21 9.45 -24.64
C GLU A 198 -35.44 8.71 -23.30
N ASN A 199 -34.53 7.79 -22.96
CA ASN A 199 -34.33 7.31 -21.60
C ASN A 199 -32.81 7.39 -21.34
N GLU A 200 -32.32 8.63 -21.26
CA GLU A 200 -31.05 8.98 -20.66
C GLU A 200 -31.23 8.86 -19.14
N ASP A 201 -30.51 7.94 -18.47
CA ASP A 201 -30.18 8.02 -17.02
C ASP A 201 -29.67 6.70 -16.39
N ASN A 202 -29.31 5.68 -17.18
CA ASN A 202 -28.53 4.58 -16.62
C ASN A 202 -27.03 4.88 -16.78
N PRO A 203 -26.24 5.04 -15.69
CA PRO A 203 -24.80 5.11 -15.75
C PRO A 203 -24.28 3.73 -16.13
N PHE A 204 -24.29 3.45 -17.43
CA PHE A 204 -23.75 2.25 -18.02
C PHE A 204 -22.24 2.29 -17.80
N VAL A 205 -21.77 1.54 -16.81
CA VAL A 205 -20.35 1.26 -16.65
C VAL A 205 -19.94 0.57 -17.93
N ASP A 206 -19.13 1.24 -18.74
CA ASP A 206 -18.68 0.75 -20.03
C ASP A 206 -18.05 -0.65 -19.85
N PRO A 207 -18.75 -1.73 -20.25
CA PRO A 207 -18.24 -3.09 -20.10
C PRO A 207 -16.99 -3.32 -20.96
N THR A 208 -16.64 -2.33 -21.79
CA THR A 208 -15.49 -2.34 -22.68
C THR A 208 -14.25 -1.65 -22.11
N SER A 209 -14.22 -1.18 -20.86
CA SER A 209 -12.95 -0.72 -20.25
C SER A 209 -12.16 -1.87 -19.62
N LEU A 210 -10.82 -1.84 -19.68
CA LEU A 210 -9.95 -2.84 -19.02
C LEU A 210 -10.27 -2.93 -17.52
N ARG A 211 -10.69 -1.80 -16.96
CA ARG A 211 -11.13 -1.63 -15.58
C ARG A 211 -12.31 -2.52 -15.19
N GLY A 212 -13.20 -2.84 -16.14
CA GLY A 212 -14.33 -3.75 -15.97
C GLY A 212 -13.88 -5.21 -15.79
N SER A 213 -12.80 -5.62 -16.46
CA SER A 213 -12.26 -6.98 -16.36
C SER A 213 -11.74 -7.32 -14.95
N ARG A 214 -11.35 -6.31 -14.15
CA ARG A 214 -10.93 -6.47 -12.75
C ARG A 214 -12.08 -6.50 -11.74
N GLN A 215 -13.34 -6.43 -12.15
CA GLN A 215 -14.42 -6.51 -11.17
C GLN A 215 -14.53 -7.92 -10.55
N ASN A 216 -14.01 -8.94 -11.24
CA ASN A 216 -13.91 -10.31 -10.74
C ASN A 216 -12.55 -10.60 -10.08
N LEU A 217 -12.18 -9.84 -9.04
CA LEU A 217 -11.05 -10.17 -8.15
C LEU A 217 -11.44 -11.25 -7.11
N LEU A 218 -12.42 -12.10 -7.40
CA LEU A 218 -12.87 -13.18 -6.51
C LEU A 218 -11.72 -14.11 -6.11
N PHE A 219 -10.69 -14.25 -6.96
CA PHE A 219 -9.49 -15.02 -6.65
C PHE A 219 -8.64 -14.41 -5.49
N LEU A 220 -8.80 -13.12 -5.20
CA LEU A 220 -8.18 -12.48 -4.03
C LEU A 220 -8.93 -12.78 -2.74
N GLU A 221 -10.20 -13.18 -2.82
CA GLU A 221 -11.05 -13.43 -1.66
C GLU A 221 -11.05 -14.90 -1.24
N ILE A 222 -10.88 -15.82 -2.18
CA ILE A 222 -11.01 -17.27 -1.93
C ILE A 222 -9.88 -18.02 -2.65
N ASN A 223 -9.04 -18.74 -1.90
CA ASN A 223 -8.03 -19.62 -2.46
C ASN A 223 -8.65 -20.99 -2.78
N VAL A 224 -9.33 -21.08 -3.92
CA VAL A 224 -10.10 -22.27 -4.33
C VAL A 224 -9.23 -23.53 -4.40
N ASP A 225 -7.96 -23.39 -4.75
CA ASP A 225 -7.07 -24.53 -5.00
C ASP A 225 -6.50 -25.15 -3.72
N ARG A 226 -6.44 -24.40 -2.60
CA ARG A 226 -5.86 -24.86 -1.32
C ARG A 226 -6.59 -24.27 -0.10
N PRO A 227 -7.84 -24.68 0.14
CA PRO A 227 -8.64 -24.20 1.27
C PRO A 227 -8.02 -24.55 2.64
N GLU A 228 -7.11 -25.52 2.70
CA GLU A 228 -6.41 -25.91 3.93
C GLU A 228 -5.24 -24.97 4.29
N LEU A 229 -4.78 -24.15 3.34
CA LEU A 229 -3.78 -23.12 3.55
C LEU A 229 -4.40 -21.72 3.72
N ASP A 230 -5.74 -21.62 3.79
CA ASP A 230 -6.48 -20.37 3.87
C ASP A 230 -6.25 -19.67 5.22
N HIS A 231 -5.18 -18.90 5.27
CA HIS A 231 -5.23 -17.66 6.03
C HIS A 231 -6.26 -16.76 5.36
N LYS A 232 -7.18 -16.20 6.15
CA LYS A 232 -8.08 -15.14 5.67
C LYS A 232 -7.24 -14.06 4.98
N PRO A 233 -7.65 -13.57 3.80
CA PRO A 233 -6.87 -12.57 3.07
C PRO A 233 -6.60 -11.35 3.94
N SER A 234 -5.41 -10.76 3.81
CA SER A 234 -5.09 -9.52 4.52
C SER A 234 -6.11 -8.42 4.21
N PRO A 235 -6.41 -7.54 5.19
CA PRO A 235 -7.48 -6.55 5.07
C PRO A 235 -7.28 -5.53 3.94
N LEU A 236 -6.05 -5.38 3.44
CA LEU A 236 -5.68 -4.46 2.37
C LEU A 236 -5.26 -5.18 1.08
N ARG A 237 -5.53 -6.49 0.96
CA ARG A 237 -5.05 -7.32 -0.16
C ARG A 237 -5.40 -6.75 -1.54
N ARG A 238 -6.64 -6.27 -1.73
CA ARG A 238 -7.06 -5.66 -3.01
C ARG A 238 -6.21 -4.45 -3.39
N GLY A 239 -5.90 -3.58 -2.44
CA GLY A 239 -5.06 -2.42 -2.71
C GLY A 239 -3.59 -2.78 -2.88
N ASN A 240 -3.12 -3.76 -2.13
CA ASN A 240 -1.78 -4.30 -2.32
C ASN A 240 -1.61 -4.91 -3.72
N PHE A 241 -2.60 -5.69 -4.18
CA PHE A 241 -2.63 -6.28 -5.52
C PHE A 241 -2.58 -5.21 -6.62
N ASP A 242 -3.42 -4.17 -6.51
CA ASP A 242 -3.45 -3.07 -7.47
C ASP A 242 -2.07 -2.38 -7.60
N LEU A 243 -1.43 -2.08 -6.46
CA LEU A 243 -0.10 -1.48 -6.42
C LEU A 243 0.97 -2.43 -6.94
N LEU A 244 0.86 -3.74 -6.70
CA LEU A 244 1.77 -4.73 -7.26
C LEU A 244 1.71 -4.73 -8.79
N VAL A 245 0.52 -4.67 -9.39
CA VAL A 245 0.41 -4.61 -10.86
C VAL A 245 1.00 -3.30 -11.39
N LEU A 246 0.76 -2.18 -10.71
CA LEU A 246 1.33 -0.88 -11.08
C LEU A 246 2.86 -0.89 -11.04
N LEU A 247 3.45 -1.34 -9.93
CA LEU A 247 4.89 -1.49 -9.76
C LEU A 247 5.50 -2.43 -10.80
N ALA A 248 4.89 -3.59 -11.03
CA ALA A 248 5.40 -4.55 -12.00
C ALA A 248 5.34 -3.99 -13.43
N THR A 249 4.33 -3.17 -13.73
CA THR A 249 4.20 -2.48 -15.03
C THR A 249 5.25 -1.38 -15.18
N GLU A 250 5.50 -0.59 -14.13
CA GLU A 250 6.56 0.43 -14.12
C GLU A 250 7.94 -0.19 -14.37
N GLU A 251 8.31 -1.20 -13.57
CA GLU A 251 9.58 -1.90 -13.68
C GLU A 251 9.73 -2.57 -15.05
N ALA A 252 8.65 -3.14 -15.60
CA ALA A 252 8.67 -3.73 -16.94
C ALA A 252 9.01 -2.69 -18.01
N ILE A 253 8.39 -1.51 -17.97
CA ILE A 253 8.69 -0.41 -18.91
C ILE A 253 10.16 0.00 -18.75
N GLN A 254 10.65 0.17 -17.52
CA GLN A 254 12.04 0.55 -17.26
C GLN A 254 13.03 -0.51 -17.79
N ARG A 255 12.77 -1.81 -17.59
CA ARG A 255 13.61 -2.90 -18.15
C ARG A 255 13.62 -2.91 -19.67
N VAL A 256 12.47 -2.67 -20.31
CA VAL A 256 12.39 -2.56 -21.78
C VAL A 256 13.22 -1.38 -22.28
N LEU A 257 13.08 -0.20 -21.67
CA LEU A 257 13.86 1.00 -22.00
C LEU A 257 15.36 0.77 -21.79
N ASN A 258 15.77 0.20 -20.66
CA ASN A 258 17.18 -0.08 -20.37
C ASN A 258 17.79 -1.09 -21.36
N ARG A 259 17.03 -2.12 -21.76
CA ARG A 259 17.46 -3.10 -22.76
C ARG A 259 17.69 -2.45 -24.12
N TRP A 260 16.76 -1.62 -24.58
CA TRP A 260 16.90 -0.89 -25.84
C TRP A 260 18.01 0.16 -25.79
N GLN A 261 18.15 0.87 -24.68
CA GLN A 261 19.26 1.81 -24.46
C GLN A 261 20.63 1.10 -24.49
N SER A 262 20.70 -0.11 -23.92
CA SER A 262 21.91 -0.94 -23.99
C SER A 262 22.25 -1.32 -25.43
N LYS A 263 21.28 -1.81 -26.22
CA LYS A 263 21.46 -2.10 -27.65
C LYS A 263 21.86 -0.85 -28.46
N LYS A 264 21.24 0.30 -28.18
CA LYS A 264 21.56 1.60 -28.80
C LYS A 264 23.02 1.97 -28.59
N SER A 265 23.55 1.77 -27.38
CA SER A 265 24.95 2.08 -27.05
C SER A 265 25.96 1.21 -27.81
N VAL A 266 25.56 0.00 -28.20
CA VAL A 266 26.39 -0.95 -28.96
C VAL A 266 26.23 -0.77 -30.48
N GLY A 267 25.21 0.00 -30.93
CA GLY A 267 24.89 0.17 -32.34
C GLY A 267 24.16 -1.03 -32.96
N ASP A 268 23.55 -1.88 -32.14
CA ASP A 268 22.82 -3.10 -32.53
C ASP A 268 21.29 -2.91 -32.55
N LEU A 269 20.83 -1.68 -32.31
CA LEU A 269 19.40 -1.38 -32.29
C LEU A 269 18.90 -1.21 -33.73
N ASP A 270 17.95 -2.04 -34.13
CA ASP A 270 17.27 -1.89 -35.42
C ASP A 270 16.51 -0.56 -35.46
N GLY A 271 16.34 0.00 -36.65
CA GLY A 271 15.62 1.27 -36.85
C GLY A 271 14.20 1.23 -36.28
N SER A 272 13.48 0.11 -36.47
CA SER A 272 12.15 -0.07 -35.89
C SER A 272 12.13 -0.09 -34.35
N GLU A 273 13.16 -0.67 -33.73
CA GLU A 273 13.31 -0.66 -32.26
C GLU A 273 13.71 0.73 -31.76
N PHE A 274 14.51 1.49 -32.52
CA PHE A 274 14.91 2.85 -32.17
C PHE A 274 13.72 3.80 -32.05
N VAL A 275 12.81 3.81 -33.04
CA VAL A 275 11.63 4.68 -32.96
C VAL A 275 10.67 4.22 -31.86
N SER A 276 10.54 2.90 -31.67
CA SER A 276 9.73 2.35 -30.57
C SER A 276 10.28 2.73 -29.20
N TYR A 277 11.61 2.77 -29.06
CA TYR A 277 12.30 3.22 -27.85
C TYR A 277 12.02 4.68 -27.55
N GLU A 278 12.19 5.58 -28.52
CA GLU A 278 11.93 7.02 -28.32
C GLU A 278 10.46 7.27 -27.96
N PHE A 279 9.54 6.62 -28.67
CA PHE A 279 8.11 6.72 -28.35
C PHE A 279 7.80 6.25 -26.92
N LEU A 280 8.30 5.08 -26.51
CA LEU A 280 8.04 4.56 -25.16
C LEU A 280 8.69 5.44 -24.08
N GLU A 281 9.89 5.97 -24.34
CA GLU A 281 10.60 6.86 -23.42
C GLU A 281 9.80 8.14 -23.16
N ASP A 282 9.31 8.78 -24.22
CA ASP A 282 8.49 9.99 -24.12
C ASP A 282 7.15 9.70 -23.46
N PHE A 283 6.48 8.61 -23.90
CA PHE A 283 5.22 8.15 -23.30
C PHE A 283 5.36 7.92 -21.78
N TYR A 284 6.46 7.30 -21.35
CA TYR A 284 6.74 7.03 -19.94
C TYR A 284 7.03 8.30 -19.15
N LYS A 285 7.85 9.21 -19.68
CA LYS A 285 8.19 10.48 -19.00
C LYS A 285 6.95 11.34 -18.72
N GLU A 286 6.03 11.43 -19.68
CA GLU A 286 4.76 12.15 -19.53
C GLU A 286 3.90 11.56 -18.40
N ARG A 287 3.98 10.26 -18.17
CA ARG A 287 3.11 9.50 -17.27
C ARG A 287 3.79 9.06 -15.97
N GLN A 288 5.02 9.51 -15.71
CA GLN A 288 5.77 9.14 -14.51
C GLN A 288 5.00 9.46 -13.21
N HIS A 289 4.20 10.53 -13.23
CA HIS A 289 3.36 10.94 -12.11
C HIS A 289 2.24 9.93 -11.77
N LEU A 290 1.85 9.05 -12.69
CA LEU A 290 0.85 7.99 -12.45
C LEU A 290 1.42 6.80 -11.66
N PHE A 291 2.75 6.66 -11.64
CA PHE A 291 3.46 5.61 -10.90
C PHE A 291 3.89 6.07 -9.50
N GLN A 292 3.96 7.39 -9.26
CA GLN A 292 4.55 7.93 -8.03
C GLN A 292 3.53 8.68 -7.17
N GLY A 293 3.57 8.41 -5.86
CA GLY A 293 2.82 9.16 -4.86
C GLY A 293 1.44 8.58 -4.51
N PRO A 294 0.56 9.38 -3.87
CA PRO A 294 -0.78 8.96 -3.53
C PRO A 294 -1.63 8.82 -4.79
N LEU A 295 -2.25 7.65 -4.95
CA LEU A 295 -3.10 7.31 -6.07
C LEU A 295 -4.56 7.53 -5.67
N PRO A 296 -5.29 8.41 -6.39
CA PRO A 296 -6.69 8.69 -6.06
C PRO A 296 -7.64 7.53 -6.40
N SER A 297 -7.18 6.56 -7.21
CA SER A 297 -8.04 5.47 -7.68
C SER A 297 -7.26 4.23 -8.06
N TYR A 298 -7.89 3.07 -7.91
CA TYR A 298 -7.40 1.78 -8.41
C TYR A 298 -7.37 1.71 -9.96
N GLY A 299 -6.53 0.82 -10.49
CA GLY A 299 -6.50 0.47 -11.92
C GLY A 299 -5.51 1.25 -12.77
N LYS A 300 -4.59 2.03 -12.17
CA LYS A 300 -3.67 2.90 -12.92
C LYS A 300 -2.76 2.17 -13.90
N ALA A 301 -2.36 0.94 -13.59
CA ALA A 301 -1.59 0.12 -14.51
C ALA A 301 -2.37 -0.15 -15.81
N ASP A 302 -3.67 -0.39 -15.68
CA ASP A 302 -4.54 -0.71 -16.80
C ASP A 302 -4.88 0.56 -17.59
N ASP A 303 -5.11 1.70 -16.93
CA ASP A 303 -5.28 3.00 -17.58
C ASP A 303 -4.10 3.30 -18.52
N ILE A 304 -2.87 3.08 -18.05
CA ILE A 304 -1.63 3.32 -18.83
C ILE A 304 -1.52 2.35 -20.02
N LEU A 305 -1.84 1.07 -19.81
CA LEU A 305 -1.82 0.07 -20.87
C LEU A 305 -2.91 0.32 -21.91
N GLU A 306 -4.10 0.75 -21.48
CA GLU A 306 -5.21 1.11 -22.37
C GLU A 306 -4.83 2.29 -23.26
N GLU A 307 -4.21 3.31 -22.69
CA GLU A 307 -3.74 4.48 -23.41
C GLU A 307 -2.62 4.13 -24.40
N LEU A 308 -1.68 3.26 -23.99
CA LEU A 308 -0.64 2.74 -24.87
C LEU A 308 -1.23 1.94 -26.04
N LEU A 309 -2.20 1.07 -25.78
CA LEU A 309 -2.87 0.26 -26.81
C LEU A 309 -3.74 1.09 -27.75
N SER A 310 -4.34 2.16 -27.24
CA SER A 310 -5.20 3.07 -28.01
C SER A 310 -4.42 4.12 -28.79
N SER A 311 -3.11 4.23 -28.56
CA SER A 311 -2.24 5.15 -29.30
C SER A 311 -2.21 4.78 -30.78
N ALA A 312 -2.34 5.79 -31.65
CA ALA A 312 -2.39 5.58 -33.09
C ALA A 312 -1.03 5.07 -33.64
N LEU A 313 -1.10 4.24 -34.68
CA LEU A 313 0.05 3.92 -35.52
C LEU A 313 0.59 5.22 -36.13
N SER A 314 1.87 5.48 -35.94
CA SER A 314 2.53 6.68 -36.44
C SER A 314 3.77 6.33 -37.26
N PHE A 315 4.07 7.18 -38.24
CA PHE A 315 5.21 7.01 -39.14
C PHE A 315 6.24 8.09 -38.83
N LYS A 316 7.50 7.68 -38.67
CA LYS A 316 8.63 8.62 -38.63
C LYS A 316 9.23 8.73 -40.04
N GLY A 317 9.78 9.90 -40.36
CA GLY A 317 10.10 10.36 -41.74
C GLY A 317 10.91 9.42 -42.63
N ASP A 318 11.53 8.37 -42.09
CA ASP A 318 12.31 7.37 -42.81
C ASP A 318 11.51 6.11 -43.20
N GLY A 319 10.17 6.14 -43.04
CA GLY A 319 9.29 5.01 -43.35
C GLY A 319 9.17 3.99 -42.22
N GLU A 320 9.77 4.26 -41.07
CA GLU A 320 9.68 3.45 -39.87
C GLU A 320 8.32 3.64 -39.19
N VAL A 321 7.70 2.53 -38.78
CA VAL A 321 6.35 2.50 -38.21
C VAL A 321 6.44 2.25 -36.71
N ILE A 322 5.91 3.17 -35.92
CA ILE A 322 5.68 2.97 -34.50
C ILE A 322 4.40 2.15 -34.35
N ASN A 323 4.52 0.98 -33.72
CA ASN A 323 3.38 0.11 -33.43
C ASN A 323 3.20 0.00 -31.90
N PRO A 324 2.33 0.83 -31.31
CA PRO A 324 2.10 0.83 -29.86
C PRO A 324 1.61 -0.52 -29.33
N THR A 325 0.85 -1.28 -30.12
CA THR A 325 0.40 -2.64 -29.74
C THR A 325 1.59 -3.60 -29.58
N LYS A 326 2.58 -3.56 -30.47
CA LYS A 326 3.81 -4.36 -30.31
C LYS A 326 4.61 -3.92 -29.09
N ILE A 327 4.65 -2.63 -28.80
CA ILE A 327 5.33 -2.10 -27.61
C ILE A 327 4.62 -2.60 -26.35
N ALA A 328 3.30 -2.53 -26.30
CA ALA A 328 2.48 -3.07 -25.20
C ALA A 328 2.71 -4.57 -25.00
N GLU A 329 2.78 -5.36 -26.08
CA GLU A 329 3.11 -6.79 -25.99
C GLU A 329 4.50 -7.04 -25.37
N VAL A 330 5.50 -6.26 -25.77
CA VAL A 330 6.85 -6.35 -25.21
C VAL A 330 6.87 -5.96 -23.73
N VAL A 331 6.14 -4.92 -23.33
CA VAL A 331 6.00 -4.49 -21.93
C VAL A 331 5.28 -5.56 -21.10
N LEU A 332 4.17 -6.10 -21.60
CA LEU A 332 3.41 -7.15 -20.90
C LEU A 332 4.25 -8.41 -20.69
N ARG A 333 4.99 -8.86 -21.71
CA ARG A 333 5.92 -10.00 -21.57
C ARG A 333 7.03 -9.72 -20.56
N GLU A 334 7.52 -8.49 -20.50
CA GLU A 334 8.53 -8.12 -19.48
C GLU A 334 7.91 -8.04 -18.09
N ARG A 335 6.65 -7.58 -17.95
CA ARG A 335 5.89 -7.60 -16.69
C ARG A 335 5.71 -9.01 -16.15
N GLU A 336 5.46 -9.98 -17.02
CA GLU A 336 5.39 -11.40 -16.62
C GLU A 336 6.71 -11.87 -15.98
N ARG A 337 7.85 -11.48 -16.57
CA ARG A 337 9.18 -11.80 -16.02
C ARG A 337 9.44 -11.11 -14.68
N VAL A 338 9.14 -9.81 -14.60
CA VAL A 338 9.26 -9.05 -13.35
C VAL A 338 8.44 -9.69 -12.24
N ALA A 339 7.21 -10.09 -12.54
CA ALA A 339 6.34 -10.72 -11.56
C ALA A 339 6.89 -12.07 -11.07
N LEU A 340 7.47 -12.88 -11.96
CA LEU A 340 8.14 -14.14 -11.58
C LEU A 340 9.39 -13.89 -10.72
N ASP A 341 10.25 -12.94 -11.10
CA ASP A 341 11.43 -12.57 -10.31
C ASP A 341 11.03 -12.11 -8.89
N TRP A 342 10.01 -11.26 -8.79
CA TRP A 342 9.54 -10.74 -7.51
C TRP A 342 8.82 -11.79 -6.67
N LYS A 343 8.17 -12.77 -7.31
CA LYS A 343 7.55 -13.90 -6.63
C LYS A 343 8.61 -14.70 -5.87
N ASP A 344 9.74 -14.98 -6.51
CA ASP A 344 10.84 -15.70 -5.87
C ASP A 344 11.39 -14.91 -4.67
N ILE A 345 11.57 -13.59 -4.82
CA ILE A 345 11.96 -12.70 -3.71
C ILE A 345 10.92 -12.73 -2.57
N ALA A 346 9.62 -12.73 -2.89
CA ALA A 346 8.56 -12.76 -1.89
C ALA A 346 8.52 -14.10 -1.11
N LEU A 347 8.88 -15.22 -1.76
CA LEU A 347 8.99 -16.53 -1.13
C LEU A 347 10.19 -16.61 -0.17
N ASP A 348 11.28 -15.89 -0.44
CA ASP A 348 12.48 -15.86 0.40
C ASP A 348 12.37 -14.94 1.62
N SER A 349 11.39 -14.01 1.64
CA SER A 349 11.15 -13.06 2.73
C SER A 349 11.18 -13.66 4.16
N PRO A 350 10.62 -14.84 4.47
CA PRO A 350 10.71 -15.41 5.81
C PRO A 350 12.16 -15.69 6.27
N GLN A 351 13.06 -16.05 5.35
CA GLN A 351 14.47 -16.25 5.66
C GLN A 351 15.14 -14.93 6.05
N ASP A 352 14.77 -13.84 5.37
CA ASP A 352 15.29 -12.51 5.66
C ASP A 352 14.92 -12.04 7.07
N HIS A 353 13.75 -12.44 7.57
CA HIS A 353 13.29 -12.08 8.92
C HIS A 353 14.15 -12.72 10.02
N MET A 354 14.81 -13.85 9.74
CA MET A 354 15.62 -14.57 10.73
C MET A 354 16.73 -13.69 11.32
N LYS A 355 17.27 -12.74 10.54
CA LYS A 355 18.26 -11.78 11.03
C LYS A 355 17.67 -10.92 12.15
N ILE A 356 16.51 -10.30 11.90
CA ILE A 356 15.83 -9.43 12.87
C ILE A 356 15.32 -10.23 14.07
N GLN A 357 14.80 -11.43 13.85
CA GLN A 357 14.37 -12.32 14.94
C GLN A 357 15.54 -12.70 15.87
N LYS A 358 16.73 -12.99 15.32
CA LYS A 358 17.94 -13.25 16.12
C LYS A 358 18.37 -12.02 16.92
N LEU A 359 18.32 -10.83 16.33
CA LEU A 359 18.64 -9.57 17.01
C LEU A 359 17.69 -9.34 18.19
N ARG A 360 16.39 -9.50 17.96
CA ARG A 360 15.36 -9.41 19.00
C ARG A 360 15.60 -10.41 20.14
N LEU A 361 15.83 -11.69 19.83
CA LEU A 361 16.10 -12.72 20.84
C LEU A 361 17.36 -12.41 21.65
N SER A 362 18.42 -11.94 21.00
CA SER A 362 19.67 -11.55 21.66
C SER A 362 19.44 -10.41 22.66
N ARG A 363 18.62 -9.42 22.30
CA ARG A 363 18.26 -8.31 23.18
C ARG A 363 17.43 -8.75 24.39
N MET A 364 16.46 -9.65 24.18
CA MET A 364 15.67 -10.22 25.28
C MET A 364 16.54 -10.98 26.29
N MET A 365 17.59 -11.68 25.82
CA MET A 365 18.52 -12.39 26.70
C MET A 365 19.40 -11.42 27.50
N MET A 366 19.91 -10.35 26.89
CA MET A 366 20.75 -9.36 27.58
C MET A 366 19.98 -8.49 28.58
N GLY A 367 18.71 -8.19 28.33
CA GLY A 367 17.87 -7.40 29.23
C GLY A 367 17.59 -8.08 30.57
N ASN A 368 17.60 -9.42 30.62
CA ASN A 368 17.36 -10.16 31.85
C ASN A 368 18.56 -10.15 32.82
N ASP A 369 19.78 -10.01 32.32
CA ASP A 369 20.98 -10.06 33.17
C ASP A 369 21.19 -8.77 33.99
N ASN A 370 20.64 -7.64 33.52
CA ASN A 370 20.81 -6.34 34.19
C ASN A 370 19.81 -6.06 35.32
N ASN A 371 18.68 -6.78 35.39
CA ASN A 371 17.68 -6.62 36.45
C ASN A 371 17.97 -7.44 37.71
N GLY A 372 18.99 -8.31 37.70
CA GLY A 372 19.30 -9.22 38.81
C GLY A 372 20.27 -8.68 39.89
N ASN A 373 20.92 -7.54 39.68
CA ASN A 373 22.02 -7.08 40.55
C ASN A 373 21.78 -5.77 41.32
N GLY A 374 20.54 -5.24 41.31
CA GLY A 374 20.21 -3.92 41.87
C GLY A 374 19.56 -3.89 43.26
N GLN A 375 19.19 -5.02 43.87
CA GLN A 375 18.53 -5.05 45.18
C GLN A 375 19.18 -6.04 46.15
N GLN A 376 20.43 -5.76 46.55
CA GLN A 376 20.97 -6.22 47.84
C GLN A 376 21.64 -5.05 48.54
N GLY A 377 20.83 -4.24 49.23
CA GLY A 377 21.34 -3.17 50.08
C GLY A 377 20.20 -2.44 50.77
N GLU A 378 19.98 -2.79 52.04
CA GLU A 378 19.20 -2.05 53.04
C GLU A 378 17.66 -2.18 53.00
N SER A 379 17.10 -3.09 53.82
CA SER A 379 16.57 -2.68 55.13
C SER A 379 15.91 -3.85 55.87
N SER A 380 16.48 -4.11 57.04
CA SER A 380 15.88 -4.54 58.30
C SER A 380 14.35 -4.60 58.45
N ARG A 381 13.91 -5.76 58.96
CA ARG A 381 12.92 -5.99 60.03
C ARG A 381 11.56 -5.26 59.93
N GLY A 382 10.53 -6.08 59.72
CA GLY A 382 9.15 -5.79 60.11
C GLY A 382 8.23 -6.96 59.80
N GLU A 383 8.09 -7.89 60.75
CA GLU A 383 7.07 -8.93 60.72
C GLU A 383 5.67 -8.33 60.61
N SER A 384 4.82 -8.86 59.74
CA SER A 384 3.43 -9.21 60.10
C SER A 384 2.72 -9.94 58.97
N SER A 385 2.21 -11.10 59.34
CA SER A 385 1.39 -12.02 58.57
C SER A 385 0.10 -11.40 58.05
N SER A 386 -0.22 -11.61 56.77
CA SER A 386 -1.59 -11.95 56.39
C SER A 386 -1.60 -12.79 55.12
N ASN A 387 -2.31 -13.90 55.25
CA ASN A 387 -2.43 -15.01 54.34
C ASN A 387 -3.63 -14.71 53.42
N VAL A 388 -3.41 -14.52 52.12
CA VAL A 388 -4.49 -14.45 51.11
C VAL A 388 -4.12 -15.36 49.96
N GLY A 389 -4.92 -16.41 49.79
CA GLY A 389 -4.72 -17.46 48.81
C GLY A 389 -4.95 -16.98 47.38
N TYR A 390 -4.07 -17.41 46.48
CA TYR A 390 -4.25 -17.28 45.05
C TYR A 390 -4.94 -18.53 44.49
N HIS A 391 -6.04 -18.27 43.78
CA HIS A 391 -6.71 -19.21 42.92
C HIS A 391 -5.87 -19.45 41.65
N ASP A 392 -5.66 -20.72 41.35
CA ASP A 392 -5.10 -21.26 40.12
C ASP A 392 -6.21 -21.35 39.05
N PRO A 393 -6.13 -20.63 37.92
CA PRO A 393 -6.89 -20.96 36.73
C PRO A 393 -6.04 -21.89 35.86
N GLY A 394 -6.40 -23.17 35.87
CA GLY A 394 -5.73 -24.21 35.11
C GLY A 394 -5.76 -24.02 33.58
N PRO A 395 -4.99 -24.82 32.85
CA PRO A 395 -4.77 -24.66 31.42
C PRO A 395 -5.87 -25.36 30.62
N GLY A 396 -6.56 -24.62 29.75
CA GLY A 396 -7.43 -25.24 28.74
C GLY A 396 -8.55 -24.33 28.28
N ALA A 397 -8.28 -23.51 27.26
CA ALA A 397 -9.32 -22.94 26.40
C ALA A 397 -8.71 -22.24 25.18
N PHE A 398 -8.02 -22.95 24.30
CA PHE A 398 -7.85 -22.58 22.88
C PHE A 398 -7.47 -23.86 22.10
N GLU A 399 -8.50 -24.61 21.69
CA GLU A 399 -8.49 -25.43 20.48
C GLU A 399 -9.44 -24.79 19.47
#